data_AF-A0A6I8N4J3-F1
#
_entry.id   AF-A0A6I8N4J3-F1
#
_cell.length_a   1.000
_cell.length_b   1.000
_cell.length_c   1.000
_cell.angle_alpha   90.00
_cell.angle_beta   90.00
_cell.angle_gamma   90.00
#
_symmetry.space_group_name_H-M   'P 1'
#
loop_
_entity.id
_entity.type
_entity.pdbx_description
1 polymer ?
#
loop_
_entity_poly.entity_id
_entity_poly.type
_entity_poly.pdbx_seq_one_letter_code
_entity_poly.pdbx_strand_id
1 'polypeptide(L)'
;MNECSRRGGGRRQECAGAEGGSPFVTSACATRRKAARLYGRPRRRRRRRQEPRRGASACEGRALPPRPPRPPTPPPRPPTTTMFKKFDEKENVSNCIQLKTSVIKGIKNQLIDQFPGIEPWLNQIMPKKDPVKIVRCHEHIEILTVNGELLFFRQREGTFYPTLRLLHKYPFILPHQQVDKGAIKFVLSGANIMCPGLTSPGAKLYPAASDTVVAIMAEGKQHALCVGVMKMSADDIEKVNKGIGIENIHYLNDGLWHMKTYK
;
A
#
# COMPACT_ATOMS: atom_id res chain seq x y z
N MET A 1 -52.44 49.75 4.87
CA MET A 1 -51.44 50.76 4.47
C MET A 1 -50.15 50.00 4.21
N ASN A 2 -50.04 49.43 3.00
CA ASN A 2 -49.39 50.03 1.82
C ASN A 2 -47.87 49.93 1.97
N GLU A 3 -47.06 49.48 1.02
CA GLU A 3 -47.20 49.02 -0.36
C GLU A 3 -45.87 48.28 -0.64
N CYS A 4 -45.83 47.07 -1.19
CA CYS A 4 -46.09 46.70 -2.58
C CYS A 4 -45.06 47.27 -3.58
N SER A 5 -44.51 46.34 -4.38
CA SER A 5 -44.12 46.51 -5.79
C SER A 5 -42.78 47.22 -6.05
N ARG A 6 -41.96 46.83 -7.03
CA ARG A 6 -42.17 46.14 -8.31
C ARG A 6 -40.86 45.44 -8.71
N ARG A 7 -40.89 44.21 -9.26
CA ARG A 7 -40.99 43.86 -10.71
C ARG A 7 -39.84 44.46 -11.54
N GLY A 8 -39.20 43.79 -12.47
CA GLY A 8 -39.39 42.51 -13.18
C GLY A 8 -38.11 42.32 -14.03
N GLY A 9 -37.93 41.31 -14.86
CA GLY A 9 -38.83 40.35 -15.46
C GLY A 9 -38.32 40.02 -16.86
N GLY A 10 -38.23 38.72 -17.16
CA GLY A 10 -38.31 38.15 -18.51
C GLY A 10 -37.04 38.20 -19.38
N ARG A 11 -36.91 37.39 -20.43
CA ARG A 11 -37.67 36.25 -20.97
C ARG A 11 -36.89 35.79 -22.21
N ARG A 12 -36.83 34.48 -22.43
CA ARG A 12 -36.80 33.78 -23.75
C ARG A 12 -35.53 34.05 -24.59
N GLN A 13 -35.07 33.20 -25.52
CA GLN A 13 -35.79 32.38 -26.49
C GLN A 13 -34.79 31.41 -27.14
N GLU A 14 -35.25 30.21 -27.51
CA GLU A 14 -34.65 29.38 -28.57
C GLU A 14 -34.57 30.16 -29.89
N CYS A 15 -33.59 29.80 -30.75
CA CYS A 15 -33.81 29.58 -32.18
C CYS A 15 -32.57 28.94 -32.85
N ALA A 16 -32.89 28.19 -33.90
CA ALA A 16 -32.08 27.26 -34.70
C ALA A 16 -31.08 27.90 -35.68
N GLY A 17 -30.17 27.06 -36.21
CA GLY A 17 -30.05 26.87 -37.67
C GLY A 17 -28.69 27.11 -38.36
N ALA A 18 -28.37 26.18 -39.27
CA ALA A 18 -27.53 26.30 -40.48
C ALA A 18 -25.99 26.23 -40.33
N GLU A 19 -25.16 25.74 -41.26
CA GLU A 19 -25.18 24.83 -42.43
C GLU A 19 -23.73 24.81 -42.99
N GLY A 20 -23.34 23.77 -43.74
CA GLY A 20 -22.21 23.77 -44.71
C GLY A 20 -20.80 23.49 -44.16
N GLY A 21 -19.88 22.76 -44.80
CA GLY A 21 -19.84 22.18 -46.15
C GLY A 21 -18.52 22.51 -46.87
N SER A 22 -17.50 21.63 -46.75
CA SER A 22 -16.38 21.39 -47.70
C SER A 22 -15.43 22.57 -48.08
N PRO A 23 -14.40 22.42 -48.95
CA PRO A 23 -13.62 21.25 -49.42
C PRO A 23 -12.07 21.50 -49.45
N PHE A 24 -11.30 20.47 -49.85
CA PHE A 24 -10.19 20.44 -50.86
C PHE A 24 -9.07 21.55 -50.80
N VAL A 25 -7.75 21.34 -50.98
CA VAL A 25 -7.05 20.55 -52.02
C VAL A 25 -5.51 20.77 -51.94
N THR A 26 -4.76 19.70 -52.29
CA THR A 26 -3.45 19.62 -52.99
C THR A 26 -2.17 20.25 -52.39
N SER A 27 -0.93 19.90 -52.76
CA SER A 27 -0.32 19.00 -53.77
C SER A 27 1.12 18.69 -53.29
N ALA A 28 1.58 17.43 -53.27
CA ALA A 28 2.33 16.73 -54.32
C ALA A 28 3.78 17.20 -54.59
N CYS A 29 4.75 16.28 -54.44
CA CYS A 29 5.85 15.95 -55.38
C CYS A 29 6.67 14.80 -54.77
N ALA A 30 6.58 13.53 -55.22
CA ALA A 30 7.31 12.93 -56.37
C ALA A 30 8.84 13.11 -56.24
N THR A 31 9.77 12.16 -56.43
CA THR A 31 9.90 10.97 -57.30
C THR A 31 11.27 10.36 -56.94
N ARG A 32 11.62 9.07 -57.02
CA ARG A 32 11.99 8.22 -58.19
C ARG A 32 12.68 6.95 -57.62
N ARG A 33 12.27 5.72 -57.99
CA ARG A 33 12.89 4.80 -59.01
C ARG A 33 14.36 4.45 -58.70
N LYS A 34 14.88 3.20 -58.71
CA LYS A 34 14.71 1.99 -59.56
C LYS A 34 15.50 0.84 -58.86
N ALA A 35 14.99 -0.39 -58.71
CA ALA A 35 15.02 -1.54 -59.63
C ALA A 35 16.35 -2.35 -59.72
N ALA A 36 16.21 -3.65 -59.38
CA ALA A 36 16.81 -4.85 -59.99
C ALA A 36 18.33 -5.14 -59.86
N ARG A 37 18.66 -6.35 -59.38
CA ARG A 37 19.24 -7.45 -60.19
C ARG A 37 19.47 -8.74 -59.39
N LEU A 38 18.90 -9.83 -59.90
CA LEU A 38 19.34 -11.22 -59.71
C LEU A 38 20.74 -11.41 -60.31
N TYR A 39 21.57 -12.27 -59.71
CA TYR A 39 22.38 -13.30 -60.37
C TYR A 39 23.08 -14.16 -59.29
N GLY A 40 22.85 -15.47 -59.31
CA GLY A 40 23.53 -16.43 -58.44
C GLY A 40 24.88 -16.90 -59.00
N ARG A 41 25.66 -17.63 -58.17
CA ARG A 41 26.62 -18.67 -58.59
C ARG A 41 27.02 -19.57 -57.39
N PRO A 42 27.49 -20.81 -57.65
CA PRO A 42 27.28 -21.99 -56.80
C PRO A 42 28.48 -22.35 -55.89
N ARG A 43 28.22 -23.04 -54.77
CA ARG A 43 29.28 -23.71 -53.98
C ARG A 43 29.06 -25.22 -53.83
N ARG A 44 29.88 -25.93 -54.62
CA ARG A 44 30.43 -27.29 -54.52
C ARG A 44 29.83 -28.27 -53.49
N ARG A 45 29.29 -29.36 -54.05
CA ARG A 45 29.08 -30.68 -53.42
C ARG A 45 30.36 -31.18 -52.75
N ARG A 46 30.31 -31.47 -51.44
CA ARG A 46 31.20 -32.44 -50.80
C ARG A 46 30.38 -33.69 -50.45
N ARG A 47 30.62 -34.77 -51.20
CA ARG A 47 30.25 -36.13 -50.82
C ARG A 47 30.97 -36.46 -49.51
N ARG A 48 30.24 -36.62 -48.41
CA ARG A 48 30.73 -37.38 -47.25
C ARG A 48 29.97 -38.71 -47.19
N ARG A 49 30.78 -39.76 -47.03
CA ARG A 49 30.45 -41.18 -47.08
C ARG A 49 29.32 -41.52 -46.11
N GLN A 50 28.41 -42.38 -46.56
CA GLN A 50 27.51 -43.14 -45.70
C GLN A 50 28.34 -44.17 -44.94
N GLU A 51 28.23 -44.19 -43.61
CA GLU A 51 28.63 -45.32 -42.77
C GLU A 51 27.40 -46.16 -42.40
N PRO A 52 27.56 -47.48 -42.20
CA PRO A 52 26.45 -48.41 -42.12
C PRO A 52 25.74 -48.36 -40.76
N ARG A 53 24.42 -48.47 -40.81
CA ARG A 53 23.52 -48.59 -39.66
C ARG A 53 23.90 -49.81 -38.80
N ARG A 54 24.19 -49.60 -37.51
CA ARG A 54 24.18 -50.65 -36.49
C ARG A 54 22.93 -50.51 -35.62
N GLY A 55 22.12 -51.56 -35.65
CA GLY A 55 21.22 -52.03 -34.59
C GLY A 55 20.33 -51.01 -33.87
N ALA A 56 19.13 -50.77 -34.41
CA ALA A 56 18.02 -50.30 -33.59
C ALA A 56 17.42 -51.50 -32.84
N SER A 57 17.74 -51.65 -31.55
CA SER A 57 16.97 -52.52 -30.66
C SER A 57 15.62 -51.86 -30.41
N ALA A 58 14.53 -52.56 -30.72
CA ALA A 58 13.17 -52.15 -30.41
C ALA A 58 13.01 -52.01 -28.88
N CYS A 59 13.10 -50.78 -28.38
CA CYS A 59 12.53 -50.43 -27.08
C CYS A 59 11.07 -50.07 -27.33
N GLU A 60 10.16 -50.91 -26.86
CA GLU A 60 8.72 -50.63 -26.84
C GLU A 60 8.50 -49.28 -26.15
N GLY A 61 8.06 -48.30 -26.93
CA GLY A 61 7.71 -46.97 -26.45
C GLY A 61 6.46 -47.05 -25.59
N ARG A 62 6.63 -47.14 -24.27
CA ARG A 62 5.55 -46.78 -23.33
C ARG A 62 5.27 -45.30 -23.50
N ALA A 63 4.15 -44.97 -24.14
CA ALA A 63 3.61 -43.63 -24.18
C ALA A 63 3.38 -43.14 -22.75
N LEU A 64 4.09 -42.08 -22.36
CA LEU A 64 3.87 -41.40 -21.09
C LEU A 64 2.45 -40.81 -21.08
N PRO A 65 1.69 -40.94 -19.98
CA PRO A 65 0.37 -40.35 -19.88
C PRO A 65 0.43 -38.82 -20.04
N PRO A 66 -0.62 -38.19 -20.60
CA PRO A 66 -0.67 -36.75 -20.75
C PRO A 66 -0.54 -36.07 -19.39
N ARG A 67 0.33 -35.06 -19.30
CA ARG A 67 0.52 -34.28 -18.07
C ARG A 67 -0.82 -33.60 -17.71
N PRO A 68 -1.22 -33.60 -16.42
CA PRO A 68 -2.41 -32.89 -15.99
C PRO A 68 -2.29 -31.39 -16.29
N PRO A 69 -3.41 -30.70 -16.57
CA PRO A 69 -3.41 -29.26 -16.80
C PRO A 69 -2.83 -28.53 -15.58
N ARG A 70 -1.94 -27.57 -15.84
CA ARG A 70 -1.37 -26.74 -14.78
C ARG A 70 -2.49 -25.97 -14.09
N PRO A 71 -2.50 -25.88 -12.75
CA PRO A 71 -3.49 -25.07 -12.05
C PRO A 71 -3.40 -23.61 -12.52
N PRO A 72 -4.53 -22.90 -12.58
CA PRO A 72 -4.53 -21.49 -12.97
C PRO A 72 -3.64 -20.70 -12.01
N THR A 73 -2.73 -19.92 -12.59
CA THR A 73 -1.90 -19.00 -11.81
C THR A 73 -2.81 -18.02 -11.05
N PRO A 74 -2.61 -17.83 -9.73
CA PRO A 74 -3.43 -16.89 -8.97
C PRO A 74 -3.30 -15.48 -9.57
N PRO A 75 -4.37 -14.68 -9.53
CA PRO A 75 -4.32 -13.32 -10.06
C PRO A 75 -3.22 -12.51 -9.35
N PRO A 76 -2.58 -11.54 -10.05
CA PRO A 76 -1.64 -10.63 -9.43
C PRO A 76 -2.33 -9.91 -8.27
N ARG A 77 -1.72 -9.97 -7.09
CA ARG A 77 -2.25 -9.30 -5.88
C ARG A 77 -2.31 -7.79 -6.16
N PRO A 78 -3.35 -7.08 -5.70
CA PRO A 78 -3.40 -5.63 -5.81
C PRO A 78 -2.16 -5.01 -5.13
N PRO A 79 -1.64 -3.88 -5.64
CA PRO A 79 -0.54 -3.19 -4.98
C PRO A 79 -1.01 -2.75 -3.59
N THR A 80 -0.48 -3.39 -2.56
CA THR A 80 -0.71 -3.00 -1.17
C THR A 80 0.07 -1.72 -0.91
N THR A 81 -0.63 -0.59 -0.86
CA THR A 81 -0.08 0.73 -0.54
C THR A 81 0.24 0.82 0.95
N THR A 82 1.24 0.06 1.41
CA THR A 82 1.79 0.18 2.77
C THR A 82 2.65 1.44 2.88
N MET A 83 2.34 2.31 3.85
CA MET A 83 2.91 3.66 3.97
C MET A 83 4.44 3.72 4.02
N PHE A 84 5.12 2.74 4.62
CA PHE A 84 6.57 2.80 4.87
C PHE A 84 7.41 1.73 4.17
N LYS A 85 6.82 0.95 3.26
CA LYS A 85 7.53 -0.18 2.63
C LYS A 85 8.69 0.27 1.72
N LYS A 86 8.56 1.43 1.09
CA LYS A 86 9.60 2.03 0.22
C LYS A 86 10.21 3.29 0.84
N PHE A 87 10.01 3.49 2.14
CA PHE A 87 10.50 4.67 2.82
C PHE A 87 12.00 4.52 3.11
N ASP A 88 12.80 5.48 2.68
CA ASP A 88 14.20 5.64 3.04
C ASP A 88 14.37 6.98 3.78
N GLU A 89 15.03 6.94 4.94
CA GLU A 89 15.25 8.12 5.78
C GLU A 89 16.03 9.24 5.07
N LYS A 90 16.89 8.90 4.10
CA LYS A 90 17.76 9.87 3.42
C LYS A 90 17.06 10.59 2.27
N GLU A 91 16.11 9.92 1.62
CA GLU A 91 15.47 10.41 0.40
C GLU A 91 14.06 10.95 0.68
N ASN A 92 13.37 10.43 1.68
CA ASN A 92 11.95 10.73 1.91
C ASN A 92 11.71 11.81 2.98
N VAL A 93 12.73 12.28 3.69
CA VAL A 93 12.59 13.35 4.69
C VAL A 93 12.78 14.70 3.99
N SER A 94 11.73 15.53 4.00
CA SER A 94 11.75 16.83 3.31
C SER A 94 12.15 17.97 4.25
N ASN A 95 11.54 18.04 5.44
CA ASN A 95 11.76 19.15 6.37
C ASN A 95 11.50 18.72 7.82
N CYS A 96 12.07 19.42 8.80
CA CYS A 96 11.70 19.30 10.20
C CYS A 96 11.23 20.64 10.75
N ILE A 97 10.14 20.61 11.52
CA ILE A 97 9.51 21.79 12.08
C ILE A 97 9.44 21.62 13.60
N GLN A 98 10.03 22.54 14.34
CA GLN A 98 9.87 22.59 15.79
C GLN A 98 8.49 23.17 16.13
N LEU A 99 7.75 22.46 16.99
CA LEU A 99 6.39 22.86 17.36
C LEU A 99 6.38 23.94 18.42
N LYS A 100 5.40 24.85 18.29
CA LYS A 100 5.08 25.86 19.30
C LYS A 100 4.29 25.21 20.45
N THR A 101 4.38 25.79 21.65
CA THR A 101 3.74 25.30 22.87
C THR A 101 2.22 25.12 22.75
N SER A 102 1.53 26.00 22.01
CA SER A 102 0.08 25.89 21.78
C SER A 102 -0.28 24.65 20.97
N VAL A 103 0.47 24.36 19.90
CA VAL A 103 0.25 23.19 19.04
C VAL A 103 0.54 21.90 19.79
N ILE A 104 1.60 21.88 20.62
CA ILE A 104 1.93 20.73 21.45
C ILE A 104 0.77 20.37 22.40
N LYS A 105 0.13 21.37 23.02
CA LYS A 105 -1.05 21.15 23.87
C LYS A 105 -2.22 20.56 23.07
N GLY A 106 -2.46 21.07 21.86
CA GLY A 106 -3.49 20.53 20.97
C GLY A 106 -3.26 19.06 20.62
N ILE A 107 -2.02 18.70 20.25
CA ILE A 107 -1.66 17.30 19.93
C ILE A 107 -1.79 16.41 21.16
N LYS A 108 -1.38 16.86 22.35
CA LYS A 108 -1.54 16.07 23.58
C LYS A 108 -3.01 15.76 23.87
N ASN A 109 -3.91 16.74 23.71
CA ASN A 109 -5.34 16.51 23.89
C ASN A 109 -5.87 15.50 22.86
N GLN A 110 -5.51 15.65 21.58
CA GLN A 110 -5.88 14.69 20.54
C GLN A 110 -5.40 13.26 20.83
N LEU A 111 -4.19 13.11 21.40
CA LEU A 111 -3.66 11.80 21.79
C LEU A 111 -4.39 11.21 23.00
N ILE A 112 -4.84 12.03 23.95
CA ILE A 112 -5.64 11.58 25.10
C ILE A 112 -7.02 11.13 24.62
N ASP A 113 -7.64 11.89 23.72
CA ASP A 113 -8.94 11.57 23.14
C ASP A 113 -8.90 10.25 22.35
N GLN A 114 -7.80 10.01 21.61
CA GLN A 114 -7.61 8.77 20.85
C GLN A 114 -7.18 7.59 21.73
N PHE A 115 -6.31 7.84 22.70
CA PHE A 115 -5.66 6.81 23.50
C PHE A 115 -5.73 7.16 25.00
N PRO A 116 -6.86 6.89 25.69
CA PRO A 116 -7.03 7.32 27.09
C PRO A 116 -5.97 6.72 28.04
N GLY A 117 -5.44 5.53 27.73
CA GLY A 117 -4.39 4.88 28.54
C GLY A 117 -3.04 5.60 28.54
N ILE A 118 -2.81 6.57 27.65
CA ILE A 118 -1.50 7.25 27.53
C ILE A 118 -1.33 8.42 28.50
N GLU A 119 -2.42 8.97 29.06
CA GLU A 119 -2.44 10.20 29.86
C GLU A 119 -1.33 10.28 30.92
N PRO A 120 -1.13 9.28 31.82
CA PRO A 120 -0.09 9.37 32.84
C PRO A 120 1.34 9.31 32.29
N TRP A 121 1.51 8.71 31.11
CA TRP A 121 2.82 8.50 30.47
C TRP A 121 3.25 9.65 29.57
N LEU A 122 2.32 10.54 29.16
CA LEU A 122 2.63 11.68 28.29
C LEU A 122 3.68 12.63 28.87
N ASN A 123 3.78 12.75 30.19
CA ASN A 123 4.81 13.57 30.82
C ASN A 123 6.21 12.95 30.70
N GLN A 124 6.30 11.62 30.63
CA GLN A 124 7.56 10.91 30.41
C GLN A 124 7.93 10.86 28.93
N ILE A 125 6.93 10.66 28.06
CA ILE A 125 7.13 10.55 26.60
C ILE A 125 7.41 11.93 25.97
N MET A 126 6.71 12.97 26.43
CA MET A 126 6.84 14.34 25.93
C MET A 126 7.08 15.33 27.07
N PRO A 127 8.31 15.38 27.63
CA PRO A 127 8.68 16.31 28.68
C PRO A 127 8.48 17.76 28.23
N LYS A 128 8.05 18.64 29.14
CA LYS A 128 7.81 20.06 28.82
C LYS A 128 9.09 20.85 28.49
N LYS A 129 10.25 20.33 28.91
CA LYS A 129 11.56 20.96 28.73
C LYS A 129 12.12 20.72 27.32
N ASP A 130 11.74 19.62 26.70
CA ASP A 130 12.37 19.15 25.47
C ASP A 130 11.62 19.66 24.24
N PRO A 131 12.33 20.04 23.17
CA PRO A 131 11.71 20.52 21.95
C PRO A 131 11.03 19.36 21.21
N VAL A 132 9.74 19.52 20.95
CA VAL A 132 8.96 18.60 20.11
C VAL A 132 9.12 19.01 18.65
N LYS A 133 9.55 18.09 17.79
CA LYS A 133 9.68 18.33 16.35
C LYS A 133 8.69 17.47 15.56
N ILE A 134 8.22 17.96 14.43
CA ILE A 134 7.55 17.18 13.40
C ILE A 134 8.49 17.05 12.21
N VAL A 135 8.79 15.82 11.82
CA VAL A 135 9.50 15.50 10.59
C VAL A 135 8.47 15.32 9.48
N ARG A 136 8.53 16.17 8.46
CA ARG A 136 7.70 16.08 7.26
C ARG A 136 8.40 15.20 6.23
N CYS A 137 7.67 14.22 5.76
CA CYS A 137 8.11 13.24 4.79
C CYS A 137 7.31 13.34 3.49
N HIS A 138 7.79 12.65 2.46
CA HIS A 138 7.04 12.44 1.22
C HIS A 138 5.69 11.77 1.49
N GLU A 139 4.75 11.91 0.54
CA GLU A 139 3.37 11.41 0.64
C GLU A 139 2.53 12.06 1.77
N HIS A 140 2.94 13.27 2.20
CA HIS A 140 2.30 14.03 3.28
C HIS A 140 2.30 13.29 4.63
N ILE A 141 3.33 12.49 4.89
CA ILE A 141 3.52 11.83 6.17
C ILE A 141 4.19 12.81 7.14
N GLU A 142 3.71 12.88 8.37
CA GLU A 142 4.28 13.69 9.43
C GLU A 142 4.61 12.79 10.63
N ILE A 143 5.85 12.83 11.10
CA ILE A 143 6.33 12.01 12.21
C ILE A 143 6.65 12.92 13.39
N LEU A 144 6.02 12.67 14.53
CA LEU A 144 6.27 13.35 15.79
C LEU A 144 7.50 12.75 16.47
N THR A 145 8.49 13.59 16.77
CA THR A 145 9.72 13.18 17.45
C THR A 145 10.07 14.09 18.62
N VAL A 146 10.58 13.46 19.69
CA VAL A 146 11.08 14.12 20.90
C VAL A 146 12.40 13.47 21.28
N ASN A 147 13.44 14.28 21.53
CA ASN A 147 14.79 13.79 21.86
C ASN A 147 15.35 12.77 20.85
N GLY A 148 14.90 12.86 19.60
CA GLY A 148 15.24 11.96 18.52
C GLY A 148 14.53 10.60 18.54
N GLU A 149 13.70 10.31 19.55
CA GLU A 149 12.80 9.15 19.51
C GLU A 149 11.58 9.47 18.62
N LEU A 150 11.17 8.50 17.79
CA LEU A 150 9.97 8.60 16.96
C LEU A 150 8.77 8.07 17.74
N LEU A 151 7.78 8.92 17.98
CA LEU A 151 6.67 8.62 18.88
C LEU A 151 5.41 8.20 18.12
N PHE A 152 4.90 9.12 17.31
CA PHE A 152 3.69 8.96 16.53
C PHE A 152 3.94 9.41 15.11
N PHE A 153 3.15 8.91 14.18
CA PHE A 153 3.10 9.43 12.82
C PHE A 153 1.65 9.62 12.41
N ARG A 154 1.40 10.55 11.50
CA ARG A 154 0.12 10.76 10.85
C ARG A 154 0.32 10.92 9.37
N GLN A 155 -0.70 10.62 8.59
CA GLN A 155 -0.73 10.96 7.17
C GLN A 155 -1.71 12.11 6.97
N ARG A 156 -1.25 13.20 6.33
CA ARG A 156 -2.00 14.45 6.15
C ARG A 156 -2.51 14.97 7.51
N GLU A 157 -3.79 15.31 7.60
CA GLU A 157 -4.49 15.73 8.82
C GLU A 157 -5.33 14.57 9.41
N GLY A 158 -4.80 13.35 9.34
CA GLY A 158 -5.49 12.14 9.83
C GLY A 158 -5.19 11.81 11.30
N THR A 159 -5.67 10.63 11.71
CA THR A 159 -5.41 10.01 13.02
C THR A 159 -3.93 9.80 13.27
N PHE A 160 -3.51 9.92 14.54
CA PHE A 160 -2.14 9.58 14.93
C PHE A 160 -2.01 8.07 15.14
N TYR A 161 -0.93 7.51 14.62
CA TYR A 161 -0.55 6.12 14.79
C TYR A 161 0.72 6.04 15.62
N PRO A 162 0.78 5.22 16.68
CA PRO A 162 2.01 5.03 17.44
C PRO A 162 3.04 4.28 16.60
N THR A 163 4.32 4.58 16.81
CA THR A 163 5.40 3.74 16.27
C THR A 163 5.45 2.41 17.01
N LEU A 164 5.95 1.36 16.33
CA LEU A 164 6.10 0.04 16.97
C LEU A 164 7.02 0.11 18.19
N ARG A 165 8.04 0.96 18.18
CA ARG A 165 8.97 1.14 19.32
C ARG A 165 8.26 1.71 20.54
N LEU A 166 7.39 2.70 20.34
CA LEU A 166 6.59 3.27 21.43
C LEU A 166 5.61 2.22 21.97
N LEU A 167 4.95 1.51 21.06
CA LEU A 167 3.97 0.47 21.39
C LEU A 167 4.60 -0.71 22.16
N HIS A 168 5.87 -1.05 21.88
CA HIS A 168 6.59 -2.07 22.64
C HIS A 168 6.90 -1.64 24.07
N LYS A 169 7.15 -0.35 24.31
CA LYS A 169 7.31 0.20 25.68
C LYS A 169 5.96 0.27 26.42
N TYR A 170 4.89 0.58 25.69
CA TYR A 170 3.55 0.82 26.24
C TYR A 170 2.47 0.06 25.47
N PRO A 171 2.35 -1.28 25.69
CA PRO A 171 1.43 -2.11 24.91
C PRO A 171 -0.04 -1.86 25.24
N PHE A 172 -0.35 -1.28 26.40
CA PHE A 172 -1.72 -1.00 26.87
C PHE A 172 -2.39 0.19 26.17
N ILE A 173 -1.68 0.92 25.30
CA ILE A 173 -2.21 2.09 24.60
C ILE A 173 -3.25 1.68 23.55
N LEU A 174 -3.06 0.53 22.91
CA LEU A 174 -3.93 0.04 21.84
C LEU A 174 -4.54 -1.32 22.18
N PRO A 175 -5.78 -1.59 21.75
CA PRO A 175 -6.28 -2.95 21.71
C PRO A 175 -5.41 -3.78 20.75
N HIS A 176 -5.08 -5.01 21.15
CA HIS A 176 -4.30 -5.91 20.32
C HIS A 176 -5.17 -6.99 19.68
N GLN A 177 -4.76 -7.46 18.51
CA GLN A 177 -5.34 -8.62 17.82
C GLN A 177 -4.25 -9.66 17.59
N GLN A 178 -4.54 -10.92 17.89
CA GLN A 178 -3.57 -12.00 17.72
C GLN A 178 -3.80 -12.70 16.37
N VAL A 179 -2.77 -12.71 15.53
CA VAL A 179 -2.77 -13.42 14.24
C VAL A 179 -2.13 -14.80 14.34
N ASP A 180 -2.53 -15.67 13.43
CA ASP A 180 -1.95 -17.00 13.25
C ASP A 180 -0.47 -16.98 12.83
N LYS A 181 0.26 -18.04 13.17
CA LYS A 181 1.64 -18.32 12.73
C LYS A 181 1.81 -18.20 11.22
N GLY A 182 0.83 -18.67 10.45
CA GLY A 182 0.87 -18.63 8.99
C GLY A 182 0.87 -17.20 8.41
N ALA A 183 0.29 -16.24 9.13
CA ALA A 183 0.16 -14.85 8.70
C ALA A 183 1.42 -14.02 8.97
N ILE A 184 2.24 -14.40 9.97
CA ILE A 184 3.41 -13.63 10.45
C ILE A 184 4.33 -13.20 9.30
N LYS A 185 4.72 -14.14 8.42
CA LYS A 185 5.63 -13.85 7.30
C LYS A 185 5.08 -12.81 6.33
N PHE A 186 3.76 -12.79 6.14
CA PHE A 186 3.10 -11.87 5.23
C PHE A 186 2.94 -10.49 5.86
N VAL A 187 2.62 -10.42 7.15
CA VAL A 187 2.53 -9.16 7.91
C VAL A 187 3.87 -8.43 7.91
N LEU A 188 4.98 -9.16 8.15
CA LEU A 188 6.34 -8.60 8.07
C LEU A 188 6.75 -8.17 6.65
N SER A 189 6.00 -8.57 5.63
CA SER A 189 6.20 -8.12 4.24
C SER A 189 5.32 -6.91 3.88
N GLY A 190 4.55 -6.38 4.83
CA GLY A 190 3.59 -5.30 4.62
C GLY A 190 2.26 -5.74 4.01
N ALA A 191 1.88 -7.01 4.12
CA ALA A 191 0.56 -7.45 3.67
C ALA A 191 -0.53 -7.07 4.68
N ASN A 192 -1.73 -6.80 4.16
CA ASN A 192 -2.93 -6.66 4.98
C ASN A 192 -3.34 -8.00 5.61
N ILE A 193 -4.02 -7.92 6.74
CA ILE A 193 -4.48 -9.09 7.48
C ILE A 193 -5.88 -9.46 6.97
N MET A 194 -6.00 -10.67 6.46
CA MET A 194 -7.26 -11.23 5.96
C MET A 194 -8.03 -11.90 7.12
N CYS A 195 -9.36 -11.91 7.04
CA CYS A 195 -10.20 -12.51 8.10
C CYS A 195 -9.85 -13.95 8.48
N PRO A 196 -9.52 -14.86 7.53
CA PRO A 196 -9.11 -16.22 7.88
C PRO A 196 -7.85 -16.29 8.76
N GLY A 197 -7.02 -15.24 8.77
CA GLY A 197 -5.85 -15.15 9.65
C GLY A 197 -6.17 -14.75 11.09
N LEU A 198 -7.41 -14.35 11.37
CA LEU A 198 -7.92 -13.90 12.66
C LEU A 198 -8.94 -14.88 13.28
N THR A 199 -9.51 -15.78 12.48
CA THR A 199 -10.53 -16.77 12.91
C THR A 199 -9.95 -18.18 13.06
N SER A 200 -8.66 -18.36 12.82
CA SER A 200 -7.99 -19.66 12.95
C SER A 200 -7.74 -20.01 14.42
N PRO A 201 -7.47 -21.28 14.78
CA PRO A 201 -7.35 -21.70 16.17
C PRO A 201 -6.18 -21.06 16.93
N GLY A 202 -5.15 -20.57 16.21
CA GLY A 202 -4.01 -19.85 16.78
C GLY A 202 -4.23 -18.34 16.89
N ALA A 203 -5.32 -17.83 16.32
CA ALA A 203 -5.68 -16.43 16.39
C ALA A 203 -6.59 -16.14 17.58
N LYS A 204 -6.53 -14.92 18.09
CA LYS A 204 -7.45 -14.42 19.13
C LYS A 204 -7.96 -13.06 18.69
N LEU A 205 -9.25 -13.03 18.44
CA LEU A 205 -9.97 -11.82 18.06
C LEU A 205 -10.60 -11.21 19.31
N TYR A 206 -10.27 -9.97 19.57
CA TYR A 206 -10.85 -9.14 20.61
C TYR A 206 -11.87 -8.18 20.00
N PRO A 207 -12.91 -7.80 20.75
CA PRO A 207 -13.95 -6.90 20.25
C PRO A 207 -13.35 -5.52 19.96
N ALA A 208 -13.50 -5.07 18.72
CA ALA A 208 -13.07 -3.75 18.28
C ALA A 208 -13.90 -3.30 17.07
N ALA A 209 -14.14 -1.99 16.99
CA ALA A 209 -14.97 -1.38 15.97
C ALA A 209 -14.19 -1.17 14.66
N SER A 210 -14.92 -0.91 13.57
CA SER A 210 -14.32 -0.43 12.33
C SER A 210 -13.55 0.88 12.57
N ASP A 211 -12.48 1.09 11.82
CA ASP A 211 -11.56 2.23 11.87
C ASP A 211 -10.80 2.41 13.20
N THR A 212 -10.89 1.43 14.11
CA THR A 212 -10.08 1.41 15.34
C THR A 212 -8.63 1.02 15.02
N VAL A 213 -7.68 1.76 15.60
CA VAL A 213 -6.25 1.45 15.51
C VAL A 213 -5.94 0.27 16.45
N VAL A 214 -5.31 -0.76 15.93
CA VAL A 214 -5.01 -2.01 16.65
C VAL A 214 -3.55 -2.40 16.54
N ALA A 215 -3.03 -3.00 17.61
CA ALA A 215 -1.73 -3.65 17.65
C ALA A 215 -1.85 -5.10 17.15
N ILE A 216 -1.03 -5.51 16.19
CA ILE A 216 -1.03 -6.90 15.71
C ILE A 216 0.04 -7.70 16.47
N MET A 217 -0.42 -8.66 17.26
CA MET A 217 0.39 -9.61 18.01
C MET A 217 0.42 -10.94 17.30
N ALA A 218 1.49 -11.70 17.48
CA ALA A 218 1.60 -13.06 16.94
C ALA A 218 1.64 -14.09 18.04
N GLU A 219 1.11 -15.28 17.74
CA GLU A 219 1.25 -16.43 18.63
C GLU A 219 2.75 -16.69 18.94
N GLY A 220 3.09 -16.75 20.24
CA GLY A 220 4.45 -17.01 20.70
C GLY A 220 5.41 -15.81 20.65
N LYS A 221 4.91 -14.59 20.38
CA LYS A 221 5.71 -13.35 20.45
C LYS A 221 5.11 -12.38 21.48
N GLN A 222 6.00 -11.75 22.25
CA GLN A 222 5.63 -10.76 23.27
C GLN A 222 5.45 -9.34 22.71
N HIS A 223 5.95 -9.08 21.50
CA HIS A 223 5.98 -7.74 20.90
C HIS A 223 5.04 -7.66 19.69
N ALA A 224 4.47 -6.46 19.47
CA ALA A 224 3.65 -6.17 18.30
C ALA A 224 4.49 -6.24 17.01
N LEU A 225 3.95 -6.89 15.98
CA LEU A 225 4.59 -7.01 14.67
C LEU A 225 4.23 -5.85 13.74
N CYS A 226 3.03 -5.31 13.92
CA CYS A 226 2.42 -4.35 13.01
C CYS A 226 1.41 -3.49 13.77
N VAL A 227 1.26 -2.24 13.35
CA VAL A 227 0.14 -1.37 13.69
C VAL A 227 -0.81 -1.37 12.50
N GLY A 228 -2.08 -1.66 12.77
CA GLY A 228 -3.10 -1.76 11.75
C GLY A 228 -4.35 -0.96 12.09
N VAL A 229 -5.20 -0.79 11.09
CA VAL A 229 -6.53 -0.18 11.24
C VAL A 229 -7.57 -1.19 10.83
N MET A 230 -8.57 -1.40 11.68
CA MET A 230 -9.66 -2.32 11.38
C MET A 230 -10.52 -1.79 10.24
N LYS A 231 -10.74 -2.60 9.20
CA LYS A 231 -11.67 -2.27 8.11
C LYS A 231 -13.06 -2.86 8.31
N MET A 232 -13.15 -3.90 9.12
CA MET A 232 -14.40 -4.55 9.50
C MET A 232 -14.43 -4.70 11.02
N SER A 233 -15.62 -4.72 11.60
CA SER A 233 -15.78 -4.99 13.03
C SER A 233 -15.31 -6.41 13.38
N ALA A 234 -14.93 -6.65 14.64
CA ALA A 234 -14.56 -7.98 15.09
C ALA A 234 -15.68 -9.01 14.84
N ASP A 235 -16.93 -8.64 15.10
CA ASP A 235 -18.08 -9.53 14.92
C ASP A 235 -18.29 -9.90 13.45
N ASP A 236 -18.07 -8.95 12.53
CA ASP A 236 -18.20 -9.20 11.09
C ASP A 236 -17.05 -10.06 10.56
N ILE A 237 -15.84 -9.88 11.11
CA ILE A 237 -14.67 -10.71 10.77
C ILE A 237 -14.96 -12.17 11.10
N GLU A 238 -15.56 -12.44 12.26
CA GLU A 238 -15.92 -13.80 12.69
C GLU A 238 -17.05 -14.40 11.82
N LYS A 239 -18.09 -13.62 11.52
CA LYS A 239 -19.27 -14.09 10.76
C LYS A 239 -18.99 -14.29 9.27
N VAL A 240 -18.32 -13.33 8.62
CA VAL A 240 -18.13 -13.31 7.16
C VAL A 240 -16.90 -14.13 6.75
N ASN A 241 -15.85 -14.10 7.57
CA ASN A 241 -14.58 -14.82 7.36
C ASN A 241 -13.95 -14.67 5.96
N LYS A 242 -14.20 -13.55 5.28
CA LYS A 242 -13.69 -13.26 3.93
C LYS A 242 -13.38 -11.77 3.78
N GLY A 243 -12.30 -11.47 3.07
CA GLY A 243 -11.89 -10.10 2.78
C GLY A 243 -10.79 -9.59 3.71
N ILE A 244 -10.54 -8.28 3.64
CA ILE A 244 -9.52 -7.59 4.41
C ILE A 244 -10.15 -7.22 5.76
N GLY A 245 -9.67 -7.83 6.83
CA GLY A 245 -10.12 -7.50 8.19
C GLY A 245 -9.38 -6.29 8.74
N ILE A 246 -8.06 -6.27 8.58
CA ILE A 246 -7.20 -5.21 9.13
C ILE A 246 -6.20 -4.76 8.05
N GLU A 247 -6.17 -3.45 7.82
CA GLU A 247 -5.18 -2.80 6.96
C GLU A 247 -3.87 -2.61 7.73
N ASN A 248 -2.75 -2.97 7.11
CA ASN A 248 -1.42 -2.81 7.70
C ASN A 248 -0.89 -1.41 7.37
N ILE A 249 -0.55 -0.64 8.41
CA ILE A 249 -0.04 0.72 8.27
C ILE A 249 1.48 0.75 8.40
N HIS A 250 2.00 0.14 9.47
CA HIS A 250 3.40 0.16 9.85
C HIS A 250 3.78 -1.21 10.42
N TYR A 251 4.90 -1.78 9.98
CA TYR A 251 5.33 -3.12 10.38
C TYR A 251 6.82 -3.18 10.72
N LEU A 252 7.23 -4.24 11.42
CA LEU A 252 8.59 -4.41 11.89
C LEU A 252 9.55 -4.63 10.70
N ASN A 253 10.69 -3.93 10.68
CA ASN A 253 11.66 -3.88 9.58
C ASN A 253 11.18 -3.13 8.33
N ASP A 254 10.21 -2.23 8.46
CA ASP A 254 9.95 -1.25 7.40
C ASP A 254 10.92 -0.06 7.47
N GLY A 255 10.78 0.90 6.55
CA GLY A 255 11.65 2.07 6.50
C GLY A 255 11.65 2.89 7.79
N LEU A 256 10.49 3.04 8.41
CA LEU A 256 10.35 3.78 9.67
C LEU A 256 11.01 3.04 10.84
N TRP A 257 10.97 1.71 10.84
CA TRP A 257 11.64 0.90 11.86
C TRP A 257 13.17 1.00 11.79
N HIS A 258 13.71 1.06 10.57
CA HIS A 258 15.15 1.26 10.33
C HIS A 258 15.60 2.67 10.74
N MET A 259 14.74 3.67 10.55
CA MET A 259 14.92 5.03 11.06
C MET A 259 14.79 5.04 12.59
N LYS A 260 15.85 4.63 13.29
CA LYS A 260 15.82 4.45 14.75
C LYS A 260 15.69 5.78 15.50
N THR A 261 16.40 6.80 15.01
CA THR A 261 16.47 8.11 15.67
C THR A 261 16.58 9.22 14.65
N TYR A 262 15.91 10.34 14.91
CA TYR A 262 16.08 11.58 14.16
C TYR A 262 16.99 12.55 14.94
N LYS A 263 17.97 13.16 14.28
CA LYS A 263 18.84 14.17 14.91
C LYS A 263 18.22 15.57 14.76
#